data_AF-A0A0N0V635-F1
#
_entry.id   AF-A0A0N0V635-F1
#
_cell.length_a   1.000
_cell.length_b   1.000
_cell.length_c   1.000
_cell.angle_alpha   90.00
_cell.angle_beta   90.00
_cell.angle_gamma   90.00
#
_symmetry.space_group_name_H-M   'P 1'
#
loop_
_entity.id
_entity.type
_entity.pdbx_description
1 polymer ?
#
loop_
_entity_poly.entity_id
_entity_poly.type
_entity_poly.pdbx_seq_one_letter_code
_entity_poly.pdbx_strand_id
1 'polypeptide(L)'
;MAEIVQDAPQDAQVGWLELKSDKGQDYRVKASDYDISEGSSGGDAPSASGPPFNVPVNWHVGDEGAPSQEIQDKTAITWYKFEKAPWYSPYQYKLTINTRDTYNYTFFDSEPDYYGLNVFDSSGSHSVEFRSDNPTNTSITGT
;
A
#
# COMPACT_ATOMS: atom_id res chain seq x y z
N MET A 1 31.97 22.65 -8.69
CA MET A 1 30.82 21.72 -8.81
C MET A 1 30.91 20.80 -7.62
N ALA A 2 29.90 20.77 -6.76
CA ALA A 2 29.80 19.80 -5.68
C ALA A 2 28.32 19.42 -5.56
N GLU A 3 28.02 18.21 -6.04
CA GLU A 3 26.72 17.56 -5.90
C GLU A 3 26.52 17.22 -4.42
N ILE A 4 25.53 17.85 -3.81
CA ILE A 4 24.97 17.44 -2.53
C ILE A 4 24.17 16.16 -2.77
N VAL A 5 24.80 15.01 -2.56
CA VAL A 5 24.09 13.74 -2.36
C VAL A 5 23.27 13.88 -1.09
N GLN A 6 21.96 14.11 -1.25
CA GLN A 6 20.99 13.99 -0.17
C GLN A 6 20.81 12.51 0.12
N ASP A 7 21.68 11.95 0.95
CA ASP A 7 21.42 10.68 1.62
C ASP A 7 20.14 10.85 2.45
N ALA A 8 19.07 10.19 2.00
CA ALA A 8 17.88 10.01 2.81
C ALA A 8 18.33 9.43 4.17
N PRO A 9 17.78 9.89 5.31
CA PRO A 9 18.15 9.34 6.61
C PRO A 9 17.94 7.83 6.58
N GLN A 10 18.94 7.05 7.03
CA GLN A 10 18.89 5.58 7.05
C GLN A 10 17.67 5.05 7.84
N ASP A 11 17.17 5.85 8.77
CA ASP A 11 15.91 5.65 9.52
C ASP A 11 14.66 5.59 8.62
N ALA A 12 14.68 6.22 7.45
CA ALA A 12 13.56 6.22 6.49
C ALA A 12 13.42 4.90 5.70
N GLN A 13 14.40 3.98 5.81
CA GLN A 13 14.38 2.67 5.15
C GLN A 13 14.02 1.52 6.09
N VAL A 14 14.11 1.71 7.41
CA VAL A 14 13.81 0.65 8.39
C VAL A 14 12.31 0.29 8.32
N GLY A 15 12.02 -0.99 8.14
CA GLY A 15 10.64 -1.54 8.12
C GLY A 15 9.90 -1.42 6.78
N TRP A 16 10.54 -0.92 5.73
CA TRP A 16 9.97 -0.98 4.37
C TRP A 16 10.42 -2.24 3.64
N LEU A 17 9.48 -2.96 3.05
CA LEU A 17 9.74 -4.04 2.12
C LEU A 17 9.62 -3.53 0.69
N GLU A 18 10.70 -3.65 -0.08
CA GLU A 18 10.75 -3.27 -1.50
C GLU A 18 10.24 -4.43 -2.37
N LEU A 19 9.34 -4.11 -3.30
CA LEU A 19 8.67 -5.03 -4.19
C LEU A 19 8.68 -4.47 -5.62
N LYS A 20 8.37 -5.32 -6.60
CA LYS A 20 8.24 -4.95 -8.01
C LYS A 20 6.84 -5.26 -8.50
N SER A 21 6.24 -4.31 -9.21
CA SER A 21 4.97 -4.54 -9.90
C SER A 21 5.19 -5.44 -11.13
N ASP A 22 4.10 -5.84 -11.78
CA ASP A 22 4.14 -6.62 -13.02
C ASP A 22 4.89 -5.92 -14.16
N LYS A 23 4.81 -4.59 -14.24
CA LYS A 23 5.55 -3.80 -15.25
C LYS A 23 6.99 -3.52 -14.83
N GLY A 24 7.43 -4.05 -13.70
CA GLY A 24 8.80 -3.87 -13.18
C GLY A 24 9.00 -2.55 -12.45
N GLN A 25 7.93 -1.83 -12.11
CA GLN A 25 8.00 -0.62 -11.31
C GLN A 25 8.26 -0.97 -9.86
N ASP A 26 9.28 -0.34 -9.27
CA ASP A 26 9.54 -0.51 -7.85
C ASP A 26 8.42 0.15 -7.06
N TYR A 27 8.01 -0.52 -5.98
CA TYR A 27 7.15 0.02 -4.94
C TYR A 27 7.61 -0.52 -3.59
N ARG A 28 7.18 0.09 -2.50
CA ARG A 28 7.49 -0.41 -1.17
C ARG A 28 6.28 -0.41 -0.27
N VAL A 29 6.25 -1.35 0.65
CA VAL A 29 5.19 -1.48 1.63
C VAL A 29 5.75 -1.43 3.04
N LYS A 30 4.92 -1.06 4.02
CA LYS A 30 5.23 -1.17 5.44
C LYS A 30 3.97 -1.36 6.27
N ALA A 31 4.14 -1.90 7.47
CA ALA A 31 3.17 -1.78 8.55
C ALA A 31 3.75 -0.91 9.66
N SER A 32 2.89 -0.24 10.43
CA SER A 32 3.33 0.66 11.49
C SER A 32 3.60 -0.08 12.81
N ASP A 33 2.91 -1.20 13.02
CA ASP A 33 2.89 -1.92 14.31
C ASP A 33 3.80 -3.17 14.31
N TYR A 34 4.19 -3.64 13.12
CA TYR A 34 5.02 -4.84 12.97
C TYR A 34 5.93 -4.73 11.74
N ASP A 35 7.02 -5.50 11.76
CA ASP A 35 7.95 -5.57 10.63
C ASP A 35 7.43 -6.59 9.59
N ILE A 36 7.09 -6.09 8.41
CA ILE A 36 6.62 -6.93 7.30
C ILE A 36 7.76 -7.55 6.49
N SER A 37 9.01 -7.08 6.70
CA SER A 37 10.18 -7.59 5.97
C SER A 37 10.57 -8.98 6.47
N GLU A 38 10.41 -9.23 7.76
CA GLU A 38 10.58 -10.56 8.36
C GLU A 38 9.49 -11.55 7.90
N GLY A 39 8.24 -11.10 7.74
CA GLY A 39 7.11 -11.91 7.28
C GLY A 39 7.17 -12.35 5.81
N SER A 40 8.02 -11.72 4.99
CA SER A 40 8.16 -12.03 3.55
C SER A 40 9.30 -12.99 3.22
N SER A 41 10.05 -13.45 4.24
CA SER A 41 11.21 -14.34 4.05
C SER A 41 10.86 -15.81 3.78
N GLY A 42 9.58 -16.16 3.63
CA GLY A 42 9.18 -17.52 3.28
C GLY A 42 7.69 -17.67 2.93
N GLY A 43 7.40 -17.75 1.63
CA GLY A 43 6.41 -18.67 1.05
C GLY A 43 4.91 -18.49 1.30
N ASP A 44 4.47 -17.88 2.39
CA ASP A 44 3.06 -17.91 2.80
C ASP A 44 2.49 -16.49 2.87
N ALA A 45 1.66 -16.13 1.87
CA ALA A 45 0.80 -14.96 1.95
C ALA A 45 -0.12 -15.05 3.19
N PRO A 46 -0.49 -13.93 3.83
CA PRO A 46 -1.40 -13.99 4.97
C PRO A 46 -2.68 -14.69 4.53
N SER A 47 -3.18 -15.63 5.32
CA SER A 47 -4.50 -16.19 5.08
C SER A 47 -5.52 -15.06 5.20
N ALA A 48 -6.26 -14.79 4.12
CA ALA A 48 -7.37 -13.86 4.20
C ALA A 48 -8.36 -14.31 5.26
N SER A 49 -8.73 -13.37 6.13
CA SER A 49 -9.73 -13.63 7.18
C SER A 49 -11.15 -13.74 6.61
N GLY A 50 -11.39 -13.34 5.36
CA GLY A 50 -12.69 -13.46 4.70
C GLY A 50 -12.62 -13.80 3.21
N PRO A 51 -13.76 -13.79 2.50
CA PRO A 51 -13.85 -14.24 1.12
C PRO A 51 -13.09 -13.29 0.18
N PRO A 52 -12.57 -13.80 -0.95
CA PRO A 52 -11.93 -12.96 -1.93
C PRO A 52 -12.92 -11.96 -2.51
N PHE A 53 -12.46 -10.75 -2.79
CA PHE A 53 -13.28 -9.67 -3.31
C PHE A 53 -12.59 -8.94 -4.45
N ASN A 54 -13.40 -8.29 -5.27
CA ASN A 54 -12.97 -7.30 -6.25
C ASN A 54 -14.00 -6.17 -6.23
N VAL A 55 -13.60 -4.98 -5.80
CA VAL A 55 -14.48 -3.82 -5.72
C VAL A 55 -13.93 -2.65 -6.52
N PRO A 56 -14.74 -2.01 -7.37
CA PRO A 56 -14.35 -0.76 -7.98
C PRO A 56 -14.33 0.35 -6.92
N VAL A 57 -13.29 1.17 -6.95
CA VAL A 57 -13.16 2.39 -6.13
C VAL A 57 -12.76 3.56 -7.02
N ASN A 58 -12.76 4.75 -6.47
CA ASN A 58 -12.35 5.95 -7.19
C ASN A 58 -11.64 6.88 -6.21
N TRP A 59 -10.46 6.46 -5.74
CA TRP A 59 -9.67 7.23 -4.78
C TRP A 59 -8.61 8.05 -5.50
N HIS A 60 -8.61 9.34 -5.23
CA HIS A 60 -7.71 10.34 -5.81
C HIS A 60 -6.63 10.73 -4.81
N VAL A 61 -5.50 11.23 -5.33
CA VAL A 61 -4.47 11.82 -4.49
C VAL A 61 -5.03 13.05 -3.79
N GLY A 62 -4.98 13.04 -2.46
CA GLY A 62 -5.58 14.04 -1.57
C GLY A 62 -6.82 13.52 -0.84
N ASP A 63 -7.37 12.37 -1.22
CA ASP A 63 -8.51 11.78 -0.53
C ASP A 63 -8.10 11.11 0.78
N GLU A 64 -8.93 11.29 1.80
CA GLU A 64 -8.83 10.55 3.05
C GLU A 64 -10.21 10.34 3.68
N GLY A 65 -10.36 9.26 4.44
CA GLY A 65 -11.55 9.01 5.22
C GLY A 65 -11.95 7.53 5.26
N ALA A 66 -13.12 7.29 5.82
CA ALA A 66 -13.74 5.98 5.80
C ALA A 66 -14.43 5.76 4.45
N PRO A 67 -14.19 4.62 3.77
CA PRO A 67 -14.92 4.32 2.54
C PRO A 67 -16.40 4.02 2.87
N SER A 68 -17.26 3.94 1.85
CA SER A 68 -18.68 3.59 2.04
C SER A 68 -18.84 2.26 2.79
N GLN A 69 -19.92 2.11 3.56
CA GLN A 69 -20.19 0.89 4.34
C GLN A 69 -20.09 -0.39 3.50
N GLU A 70 -20.60 -0.37 2.26
CA GLU A 70 -20.50 -1.51 1.34
C GLU A 70 -19.03 -1.91 1.03
N ILE A 71 -18.14 -0.92 0.88
CA ILE A 71 -16.72 -1.18 0.65
C ILE A 71 -16.09 -1.69 1.94
N GLN A 72 -16.39 -1.09 3.09
CA GLN A 72 -15.89 -1.56 4.39
C GLN A 72 -16.28 -3.02 4.66
N ASP A 73 -17.52 -3.40 4.36
CA ASP A 73 -18.01 -4.77 4.59
C ASP A 73 -17.39 -5.81 3.65
N LYS A 74 -16.99 -5.41 2.44
CA LYS A 74 -16.33 -6.28 1.47
C LYS A 74 -14.82 -6.37 1.67
N THR A 75 -14.16 -5.25 1.92
CA THR A 75 -12.70 -5.15 1.94
C THR A 75 -12.10 -5.12 3.32
N ALA A 76 -12.92 -4.98 4.37
CA ALA A 76 -12.52 -4.73 5.75
C ALA A 76 -11.72 -3.42 5.97
N ILE A 77 -11.47 -2.63 4.93
CA ILE A 77 -10.78 -1.33 5.03
C ILE A 77 -11.71 -0.35 5.73
N THR A 78 -11.35 0.08 6.94
CA THR A 78 -12.14 1.00 7.77
C THR A 78 -11.77 2.46 7.51
N TRP A 79 -10.55 2.70 7.04
CA TRP A 79 -10.05 4.04 6.73
C TRP A 79 -8.94 3.97 5.68
N TYR A 80 -8.85 4.97 4.83
CA TYR A 80 -7.75 5.15 3.89
C TYR A 80 -7.29 6.61 3.85
N LYS A 81 -6.05 6.80 3.40
CA LYS A 81 -5.53 8.10 2.99
C LYS A 81 -4.60 7.92 1.82
N PHE A 82 -4.88 8.66 0.75
CA PHE A 82 -4.08 8.66 -0.45
C PHE A 82 -3.45 10.05 -0.60
N GLU A 83 -2.13 10.12 -0.48
CA GLU A 83 -1.41 11.39 -0.47
C GLU A 83 -0.13 11.31 -1.30
N LYS A 84 0.48 12.47 -1.56
CA LYS A 84 1.84 12.50 -2.09
C LYS A 84 2.80 11.95 -1.05
N ALA A 85 3.73 11.12 -1.49
CA ALA A 85 4.80 10.64 -0.63
C ALA A 85 5.62 11.84 -0.12
N PRO A 86 6.21 11.76 1.09
CA PRO A 86 7.00 12.85 1.65
C PRO A 86 8.19 13.17 0.74
N TRP A 87 8.69 14.40 0.79
CA TRP A 87 9.73 14.92 -0.12
C TRP A 87 11.04 14.12 -0.16
N TYR A 88 11.33 13.37 0.90
CA TYR A 88 12.50 12.50 1.03
C TYR A 88 12.24 11.05 0.57
N SER A 89 11.00 10.71 0.20
CA SER A 89 10.69 9.40 -0.38
C SER A 89 11.14 9.37 -1.84
N PRO A 90 11.76 8.27 -2.31
CA PRO A 90 12.04 8.08 -3.72
C PRO A 90 10.76 7.81 -4.55
N TYR A 91 9.63 7.57 -3.90
CA TYR A 91 8.32 7.34 -4.52
C TYR A 91 7.50 8.63 -4.58
N GLN A 92 6.48 8.66 -5.43
CA GLN A 92 5.68 9.88 -5.65
C GLN A 92 4.41 9.91 -4.80
N TYR A 93 3.82 8.75 -4.55
CA TYR A 93 2.54 8.62 -3.85
C TYR A 93 2.61 7.60 -2.74
N LYS A 94 1.74 7.80 -1.75
CA LYS A 94 1.58 6.94 -0.59
C LYS A 94 0.09 6.68 -0.38
N LEU A 95 -0.29 5.41 -0.39
CA LEU A 95 -1.61 4.96 0.05
C LEU A 95 -1.46 4.29 1.41
N THR A 96 -2.20 4.78 2.40
CA THR A 96 -2.26 4.20 3.74
C THR A 96 -3.67 3.68 3.99
N ILE A 97 -3.79 2.47 4.54
CA ILE A 97 -5.06 1.88 4.93
C ILE A 97 -5.01 1.39 6.37
N ASN A 98 -6.18 1.41 7.01
CA ASN A 98 -6.47 0.64 8.21
C ASN A 98 -7.55 -0.37 7.85
N THR A 99 -7.41 -1.59 8.36
CA THR A 99 -8.35 -2.68 8.10
C THR A 99 -8.61 -3.45 9.39
N ARG A 100 -9.80 -4.05 9.49
CA ARG A 100 -10.18 -4.90 10.63
C ARG A 100 -9.84 -6.39 10.41
N ASP A 101 -9.40 -6.76 9.20
CA ASP A 101 -9.11 -8.13 8.81
C ASP A 101 -7.80 -8.21 8.02
N THR A 102 -7.16 -9.38 8.06
CA THR A 102 -5.98 -9.69 7.25
C THR A 102 -6.39 -10.05 5.83
N TYR A 103 -5.72 -9.47 4.85
CA TYR A 103 -5.88 -9.79 3.43
C TYR A 103 -4.57 -9.48 2.69
N ASN A 104 -4.35 -10.17 1.57
CA ASN A 104 -3.42 -9.69 0.56
C ASN A 104 -4.17 -8.73 -0.38
N TYR A 105 -3.99 -7.42 -0.17
CA TYR A 105 -4.62 -6.41 -1.01
C TYR A 105 -3.84 -6.20 -2.29
N THR A 106 -4.54 -6.04 -3.40
CA THR A 106 -3.97 -5.50 -4.64
C THR A 106 -4.75 -4.25 -5.01
N PHE A 107 -4.03 -3.16 -5.21
CA PHE A 107 -4.59 -1.89 -5.67
C PHE A 107 -4.23 -1.70 -7.14
N PHE A 108 -5.24 -1.41 -7.95
CA PHE A 108 -5.08 -1.16 -9.39
C PHE A 108 -5.26 0.32 -9.63
N ASP A 109 -4.23 0.98 -10.15
CA ASP A 109 -4.36 2.38 -10.53
C ASP A 109 -5.04 2.51 -11.92
N SER A 110 -5.09 3.72 -12.48
CA SER A 110 -5.70 3.95 -13.80
C SER A 110 -4.76 3.58 -14.95
N GLU A 111 -3.50 3.29 -14.66
CA GLU A 111 -2.54 2.63 -15.54
C GLU A 111 -2.71 1.10 -15.49
N PRO A 112 -2.19 0.35 -16.48
CA PRO A 112 -2.19 -1.12 -16.43
C PRO A 112 -1.09 -1.64 -15.47
N ASP A 113 -1.01 -1.08 -14.26
CA ASP A 113 -0.10 -1.48 -13.18
C ASP A 113 -0.90 -1.75 -11.90
N TYR A 114 -0.27 -2.42 -10.94
CA TYR A 114 -0.88 -2.77 -9.67
C TYR A 114 0.15 -2.89 -8.55
N TYR A 115 -0.28 -2.57 -7.34
CA TYR A 115 0.56 -2.58 -6.14
C TYR A 115 -0.04 -3.50 -5.09
N GLY A 116 0.75 -4.48 -4.65
CA GLY A 116 0.36 -5.39 -3.58
C GLY A 116 0.59 -4.77 -2.21
N LEU A 117 -0.25 -5.11 -1.24
CA LEU A 117 -0.10 -4.77 0.17
C LEU A 117 -0.62 -5.93 1.02
N ASN A 118 0.32 -6.70 1.55
CA ASN A 118 0.01 -7.77 2.49
C ASN A 118 -0.26 -7.20 3.89
N VAL A 119 -1.47 -7.43 4.38
CA VAL A 119 -1.85 -7.15 5.77
C VAL A 119 -1.85 -8.47 6.53
N PHE A 120 -0.84 -8.65 7.39
CA PHE A 120 -0.65 -9.82 8.23
C PHE A 120 -1.27 -9.67 9.61
N ASP A 121 -1.50 -8.44 10.05
CA ASP A 121 -2.18 -8.12 11.30
C ASP A 121 -3.10 -6.91 11.10
N SER A 122 -4.23 -6.89 11.81
CA SER A 122 -5.21 -5.78 11.70
C SER A 122 -4.80 -4.55 12.51
N SER A 123 -3.72 -4.62 13.30
CA SER A 123 -3.25 -3.52 14.13
C SER A 123 -2.49 -2.49 13.32
N GLY A 124 -2.70 -1.23 13.69
CA GLY A 124 -2.01 -0.10 13.11
C GLY A 124 -2.38 0.17 11.64
N SER A 125 -1.50 0.92 10.98
CA SER A 125 -1.68 1.36 9.60
C SER A 125 -0.70 0.66 8.67
N HIS A 126 -1.18 0.35 7.48
CA HIS A 126 -0.43 -0.31 6.42
C HIS A 126 -0.27 0.68 5.28
N SER A 127 0.96 0.86 4.79
CA SER A 127 1.24 1.81 3.73
C SER A 127 1.91 1.14 2.55
N VAL A 128 1.51 1.57 1.35
CA VAL A 128 2.24 1.32 0.10
C VAL A 128 2.69 2.65 -0.48
N GLU A 129 3.94 2.72 -0.89
CA GLU A 129 4.52 3.84 -1.63
C GLU A 129 4.94 3.40 -3.02
N PHE A 130 4.52 4.15 -4.03
CA PHE A 130 4.69 3.80 -5.42
C PHE A 130 4.86 5.04 -6.29
N ARG A 131 5.22 4.81 -7.56
CA ARG A 131 5.27 5.83 -8.61
C ARG A 131 4.14 5.52 -9.59
N SER A 132 3.49 6.52 -10.15
CA SER A 132 2.45 6.36 -11.16
C SER A 132 2.32 7.68 -11.93
N ASP A 133 2.14 7.63 -13.23
CA ASP A 133 1.86 8.81 -14.07
C ASP A 133 0.38 9.23 -13.96
N ASN A 134 -0.52 8.31 -13.59
CA ASN A 134 -1.95 8.59 -13.39
C ASN A 134 -2.51 7.98 -12.08
N PRO A 135 -2.19 8.59 -10.92
CA PRO A 135 -2.38 8.01 -9.58
C PRO A 135 -3.86 8.06 -9.13
N THR A 136 -4.73 7.30 -9.79
CA THR A 136 -6.12 7.12 -9.37
C THR A 136 -6.35 5.66 -9.11
N ASN A 137 -6.68 5.28 -7.88
CA ASN A 137 -7.00 3.90 -7.58
C ASN A 137 -8.42 3.59 -8.07
N THR A 138 -8.52 2.64 -9.00
CA THR A 138 -9.76 2.29 -9.71
C THR A 138 -10.39 1.02 -9.19
N SER A 139 -9.61 0.11 -8.60
CA SER A 139 -10.15 -1.12 -8.01
C SER A 139 -9.23 -1.72 -6.96
N ILE A 140 -9.84 -2.46 -6.03
CA ILE A 140 -9.17 -3.15 -4.95
C ILE A 140 -9.60 -4.60 -4.96
N THR A 141 -8.63 -5.51 -4.94
CA THR A 141 -8.88 -6.93 -4.70
C THR A 141 -8.28 -7.37 -3.39
N GLY A 142 -8.85 -8.42 -2.80
CA GLY A 142 -8.27 -9.11 -1.65
C GLY A 142 -8.43 -10.61 -1.80
N THR A 143 -7.41 -11.35 -1.39
CA THR A 143 -7.36 -12.83 -1.42
C THR A 143 -6.69 -13.37 -0.18
#